data_AF-A0A931WCC2-F1
#
_entry.id   AF-A0A931WCC2-F1
#
_cell.length_a   1.000
_cell.length_b   1.000
_cell.length_c   1.000
_cell.angle_alpha   90.00
_cell.angle_beta   90.00
_cell.angle_gamma   90.00
#
_symmetry.space_group_name_H-M   'P 1'
#
loop_
_entity.id
_entity.type
_entity.pdbx_description
1 polymer ?
#
loop_
_entity_poly.entity_id
_entity_poly.type
_entity_poly.pdbx_seq_one_letter_code
_entity_poly.pdbx_strand_id
1 'polypeptide(L)'
;MQNTDCYVDLKCGERETMLFFLLNALLQSRIETGHESDGDEEVNVYMAGLLHSLVDGRFYVDNADHLAASPLDVAHIADQAGTTRGKANVYRTNADHLLAAFGLFGGDGNRISRYHRAMVLQQTEASLEHAREFYEWAVLFYARMPARYRGLALTLNKLSAGFDTYRQVLSHMGANYIGLLARLSAGQMAHLEHDAHQAALPAIAEHALDRMLDAYTRWRGQPTAANRRRFMEASGPYCQLKPDFNPATLVPEPPTQGGNAREN
;
A
#
# COMPACT_ATOMS: atom_id res chain seq x y z
N MET A 1 19.22 8.27 20.83
CA MET A 1 19.88 9.44 20.21
C MET A 1 19.46 9.46 18.75
N GLN A 2 18.95 10.61 18.29
CA GLN A 2 18.33 10.80 16.98
C GLN A 2 19.36 10.60 15.87
N ASN A 3 19.12 9.62 14.99
CA ASN A 3 19.75 9.61 13.68
C ASN A 3 18.77 10.33 12.75
N THR A 4 19.05 11.61 12.49
CA THR A 4 18.31 12.37 11.48
C THR A 4 18.77 11.83 10.13
N ASP A 5 17.89 11.13 9.41
CA ASP A 5 18.20 10.46 8.14
C ASP A 5 18.62 11.46 7.07
N CYS A 6 19.93 11.71 7.03
CA CYS A 6 20.57 12.67 6.16
C CYS A 6 21.19 11.92 4.99
N TYR A 7 20.74 12.21 3.78
CA TYR A 7 21.25 11.63 2.55
C TYR A 7 22.39 12.49 2.02
N VAL A 8 23.44 11.85 1.49
CA VAL A 8 24.56 12.55 0.85
C VAL A 8 24.32 12.53 -0.65
N ASP A 9 24.13 13.71 -1.26
CA ASP A 9 24.13 13.80 -2.72
C ASP A 9 25.54 13.44 -3.22
N LEU A 10 25.64 12.33 -3.96
CA LEU A 10 26.90 11.79 -4.47
C LEU A 10 27.52 12.66 -5.58
N LYS A 11 26.78 13.63 -6.15
CA LYS A 11 27.29 14.56 -7.17
C LYS A 11 27.93 15.80 -6.56
N CYS A 12 27.43 16.32 -5.44
CA CYS A 12 27.92 17.57 -4.82
C CYS A 12 28.49 17.40 -3.40
N GLY A 13 28.30 16.24 -2.76
CA GLY A 13 28.86 15.93 -1.43
C GLY A 13 28.13 16.59 -0.25
N GLU A 14 27.02 17.28 -0.50
CA GLU A 14 26.22 17.93 0.55
C GLU A 14 25.27 16.94 1.24
N ARG A 15 25.08 17.16 2.54
CA ARG A 15 24.21 16.37 3.41
C ARG A 15 22.84 17.03 3.48
N GLU A 16 21.88 16.50 2.73
CA GLU A 16 20.50 16.99 2.69
C GLU A 16 19.54 16.02 3.38
N THR A 17 18.39 16.50 3.83
CA THR A 17 17.34 15.62 4.33
C THR A 17 16.77 14.82 3.15
N MET A 18 16.54 13.51 3.31
CA MET A 18 16.11 12.63 2.21
C MET A 18 14.89 13.17 1.45
N LEU A 19 13.93 13.77 2.16
CA LEU A 19 12.75 14.41 1.56
C LEU A 19 13.12 15.55 0.60
N PHE A 20 14.11 16.37 0.97
CA PHE A 20 14.58 17.50 0.16
C PHE A 20 15.32 17.03 -1.08
N PHE A 21 16.18 16.00 -0.93
CA PHE A 21 16.81 15.34 -2.06
C PHE A 21 15.79 14.78 -3.06
N LEU A 22 14.78 14.04 -2.57
CA LEU A 22 13.74 13.46 -3.42
C LEU A 22 12.88 14.53 -4.12
N LEU A 23 12.58 15.63 -3.42
CA LEU A 23 11.88 16.76 -4.01
C LEU A 23 12.71 17.44 -5.11
N ASN A 24 14.00 17.68 -4.87
CA ASN A 24 14.91 18.27 -5.86
C ASN A 24 15.06 17.36 -7.09
N ALA A 25 15.24 16.06 -6.88
CA ALA A 25 15.30 15.07 -7.95
C ALA A 25 14.01 15.04 -8.78
N LEU A 26 12.86 15.16 -8.11
CA LEU A 26 11.55 15.23 -8.77
C LEU A 26 11.44 16.51 -9.62
N LEU A 27 11.72 17.68 -9.06
CA LEU A 27 11.65 18.96 -9.76
C LEU A 27 12.62 19.02 -10.94
N GLN A 28 13.83 18.52 -10.77
CA GLN A 28 14.81 18.44 -11.86
C GLN A 28 14.33 17.51 -12.98
N SER A 29 13.74 16.36 -12.62
CA SER A 29 13.18 15.43 -13.61
C SER A 29 11.99 16.04 -14.36
N ARG A 30 11.21 16.91 -13.71
CA ARG A 30 10.13 17.67 -14.37
C ARG A 30 10.67 18.63 -15.43
N ILE A 31 11.70 19.40 -15.10
CA ILE A 31 12.37 20.31 -16.05
C ILE A 31 12.90 19.52 -17.25
N GLU A 32 13.60 18.41 -16.99
CA GLU A 32 14.24 17.60 -18.04
C GLU A 32 13.26 16.85 -18.94
N THR A 33 12.05 16.57 -18.44
CA THR A 33 10.98 15.95 -19.24
C THR A 33 10.05 16.97 -19.90
N GLY A 34 10.29 18.27 -19.74
CA GLY A 34 9.46 19.34 -20.32
C GLY A 34 8.12 19.55 -19.60
N HIS A 35 8.00 19.06 -18.37
CA HIS A 35 6.79 19.13 -17.53
C HIS A 35 7.02 20.00 -16.31
N GLU A 36 7.53 21.22 -16.50
CA GLU A 36 7.78 22.18 -15.42
C GLU A 36 6.55 22.37 -14.52
N SER A 37 6.78 22.71 -13.25
CA SER A 37 5.69 22.89 -12.28
C SER A 37 4.95 24.19 -12.58
N ASP A 38 3.63 24.09 -12.77
CA ASP A 38 2.74 25.23 -12.97
C ASP A 38 1.47 25.04 -12.14
N GLY A 39 1.48 25.59 -10.92
CA GLY A 39 0.35 25.54 -10.01
C GLY A 39 0.04 24.13 -9.50
N ASP A 40 1.01 23.22 -9.46
CA ASP A 40 0.90 21.85 -8.95
C ASP A 40 1.96 21.54 -7.86
N GLU A 41 2.37 22.56 -7.12
CA GLU A 41 3.38 22.47 -6.07
C GLU A 41 2.96 21.48 -4.96
N GLU A 42 1.66 21.40 -4.64
CA GLU A 42 1.16 20.45 -3.66
C GLU A 42 1.28 18.99 -4.13
N VAL A 43 1.27 18.76 -5.45
CA VAL A 43 1.50 17.43 -6.02
C VAL A 43 2.96 17.04 -5.86
N ASN A 44 3.89 17.97 -6.10
CA ASN A 44 5.31 17.72 -5.91
C ASN A 44 5.62 17.37 -4.45
N VAL A 45 5.05 18.11 -3.50
CA VAL A 45 5.21 17.82 -2.06
C VAL A 45 4.62 16.47 -1.69
N TYR A 46 3.43 16.13 -2.21
CA TYR A 46 2.80 14.83 -1.98
C TYR A 46 3.66 13.68 -2.53
N MET A 47 4.14 13.79 -3.77
CA MET A 47 4.97 12.76 -4.39
C MET A 47 6.31 12.61 -3.68
N ALA A 48 6.96 13.70 -3.27
CA ALA A 48 8.18 13.62 -2.48
C ALA A 48 7.93 12.89 -1.14
N GLY A 49 6.80 13.14 -0.48
CA GLY A 49 6.38 12.41 0.71
C GLY A 49 6.13 10.92 0.46
N LEU A 50 5.46 10.57 -0.64
CA LEU A 50 5.27 9.19 -1.07
C LEU A 50 6.62 8.49 -1.31
N LEU A 51 7.51 9.11 -2.08
CA LEU A 51 8.85 8.60 -2.36
C LEU A 51 9.65 8.39 -1.08
N HIS A 52 9.60 9.34 -0.15
CA HIS A 52 10.26 9.23 1.15
C HIS A 52 9.73 8.02 1.93
N SER A 53 8.40 7.84 1.98
CA SER A 53 7.80 6.69 2.66
C SER A 53 8.13 5.35 2.01
N LEU A 54 8.39 5.33 0.70
CA LEU A 54 8.84 4.15 -0.03
C LEU A 54 10.30 3.81 0.29
N VAL A 55 11.19 4.80 0.32
CA VAL A 55 12.61 4.60 0.66
C VAL A 55 12.78 4.14 2.12
N ASP A 56 11.99 4.70 3.04
CA ASP A 56 11.98 4.30 4.45
C ASP A 56 11.26 2.96 4.70
N GLY A 57 10.65 2.34 3.68
CA GLY A 57 9.86 1.10 3.78
C GLY A 57 8.52 1.25 4.51
N ARG A 58 8.24 2.42 5.10
CA ARG A 58 7.01 2.70 5.87
C ARG A 58 5.75 2.62 5.02
N PHE A 59 5.83 2.92 3.73
CA PHE A 59 4.66 2.86 2.84
C PHE A 59 3.94 1.51 2.92
N TYR A 60 4.68 0.41 2.79
CA TYR A 60 4.11 -0.93 2.80
C TYR A 60 3.72 -1.39 4.20
N VAL A 61 4.47 -0.98 5.23
CA VAL A 61 4.17 -1.31 6.63
C VAL A 61 2.89 -0.63 7.09
N ASP A 62 2.79 0.68 6.89
CA ASP A 62 1.68 1.50 7.40
C ASP A 62 0.38 1.28 6.63
N ASN A 63 0.45 0.72 5.41
CA ASN A 63 -0.70 0.56 4.52
C ASN A 63 -0.99 -0.90 4.14
N ALA A 64 -0.41 -1.88 4.84
CA ALA A 64 -0.61 -3.30 4.56
C ALA A 64 -2.09 -3.70 4.47
N ASP A 65 -2.96 -3.09 5.27
CA ASP A 65 -4.40 -3.37 5.33
C ASP A 65 -5.21 -2.83 4.17
N HIS A 66 -4.62 -1.91 3.43
CA HIS A 66 -5.26 -1.23 2.33
C HIS A 66 -4.83 -1.79 0.97
N LEU A 67 -3.65 -2.43 0.90
CA LEU A 67 -3.09 -2.96 -0.33
C LEU A 67 -3.83 -4.23 -0.78
N ALA A 68 -4.20 -4.28 -2.07
CA ALA A 68 -4.94 -5.39 -2.64
C ALA A 68 -4.18 -6.05 -3.80
N ALA A 69 -4.48 -7.33 -4.07
CA ALA A 69 -3.82 -8.09 -5.14
C ALA A 69 -4.43 -7.88 -6.53
N SER A 70 -5.68 -7.42 -6.59
CA SER A 70 -6.37 -7.14 -7.84
C SER A 70 -7.31 -5.93 -7.67
N PRO A 71 -7.73 -5.29 -8.77
CA PRO A 71 -8.72 -4.21 -8.71
C PRO A 71 -10.04 -4.60 -8.03
N LEU A 72 -10.46 -5.85 -8.22
CA LEU A 72 -11.65 -6.40 -7.56
C LEU A 72 -11.46 -6.46 -6.03
N ASP A 73 -10.27 -6.87 -5.59
CA ASP A 73 -9.94 -6.91 -4.17
C ASP A 73 -9.87 -5.49 -3.58
N VAL A 74 -9.42 -4.48 -4.34
CA VAL A 74 -9.44 -3.07 -3.89
C VAL A 74 -10.86 -2.65 -3.53
N ALA A 75 -11.83 -2.91 -4.41
CA ALA A 75 -13.24 -2.60 -4.16
C ALA A 75 -13.77 -3.38 -2.94
N HIS A 76 -13.40 -4.66 -2.80
CA HIS A 76 -13.79 -5.49 -1.67
C HIS A 76 -13.26 -4.95 -0.33
N ILE A 77 -11.96 -4.63 -0.26
CA ILE A 77 -11.32 -4.07 0.93
C ILE A 77 -11.93 -2.69 1.27
N ALA A 78 -12.21 -1.86 0.26
CA ALA A 78 -12.87 -0.58 0.46
C ALA A 78 -14.27 -0.76 1.08
N ASP A 79 -15.06 -1.71 0.60
CA ASP A 79 -16.37 -2.01 1.17
C ASP A 79 -16.30 -2.56 2.60
N GLN A 80 -15.32 -3.42 2.89
CA GLN A 80 -15.07 -3.92 4.25
C GLN A 80 -14.66 -2.81 5.23
N ALA A 81 -13.93 -1.79 4.77
CA ALA A 81 -13.48 -0.69 5.61
C ALA A 81 -14.67 0.12 6.18
N GLY A 82 -15.84 0.08 5.54
CA GLY A 82 -17.14 0.55 6.07
C GLY A 82 -17.28 2.06 6.30
N THR A 83 -16.18 2.81 6.34
CA THR A 83 -16.15 4.26 6.60
C THR A 83 -15.70 5.01 5.35
N THR A 84 -16.19 6.24 5.15
CA THR A 84 -15.73 7.12 4.06
C THR A 84 -14.22 7.30 4.08
N ARG A 85 -13.63 7.43 5.28
CA ARG A 85 -12.18 7.55 5.47
C ARG A 85 -11.42 6.28 5.08
N GLY A 86 -11.91 5.12 5.52
CA GLY A 86 -11.33 3.84 5.14
C GLY A 86 -11.36 3.62 3.63
N LYS A 87 -12.52 3.87 2.99
CA LYS A 87 -12.66 3.79 1.52
C LYS A 87 -11.67 4.70 0.80
N ALA A 88 -11.57 5.96 1.22
CA ALA A 88 -10.64 6.91 0.61
C ALA A 88 -9.18 6.47 0.76
N ASN A 89 -8.81 5.93 1.93
CA ASN A 89 -7.46 5.42 2.18
C ASN A 89 -7.15 4.22 1.30
N VAL A 90 -8.06 3.24 1.19
CA VAL A 90 -7.89 2.05 0.36
C VAL A 90 -7.61 2.43 -1.08
N TYR A 91 -8.48 3.25 -1.69
CA TYR A 91 -8.30 3.66 -3.07
C TYR A 91 -7.02 4.48 -3.27
N ARG A 92 -6.74 5.46 -2.39
CA ARG A 92 -5.51 6.25 -2.46
C ARG A 92 -4.26 5.38 -2.38
N THR A 93 -4.18 4.48 -1.41
CA THR A 93 -3.01 3.61 -1.22
C THR A 93 -2.75 2.74 -2.44
N ASN A 94 -3.79 2.12 -3.02
CA ASN A 94 -3.60 1.30 -4.22
C ASN A 94 -3.22 2.15 -5.43
N ALA A 95 -3.75 3.36 -5.57
CA ALA A 95 -3.33 4.30 -6.61
C ALA A 95 -1.85 4.70 -6.46
N ASP A 96 -1.42 5.07 -5.25
CA ASP A 96 -0.03 5.41 -4.93
C ASP A 96 0.92 4.25 -5.23
N HIS A 97 0.50 3.02 -4.88
CA HIS A 97 1.25 1.81 -5.18
C HIS A 97 1.45 1.61 -6.68
N LEU A 98 0.39 1.74 -7.48
CA LEU A 98 0.46 1.59 -8.93
C LEU A 98 1.30 2.72 -9.56
N LEU A 99 1.14 3.96 -9.10
CA LEU A 99 1.96 5.09 -9.55
C LEU A 99 3.46 4.83 -9.29
N ALA A 100 3.82 4.33 -8.10
CA ALA A 100 5.20 3.98 -7.79
C ALA A 100 5.70 2.80 -8.64
N ALA A 101 4.90 1.74 -8.78
CA ALA A 101 5.25 0.55 -9.54
C ALA A 101 5.53 0.85 -11.02
N PHE A 102 4.65 1.61 -11.67
CA PHE A 102 4.80 1.98 -13.08
C PHE A 102 5.70 3.18 -13.30
N GLY A 103 5.74 4.12 -12.35
CA GLY A 103 6.57 5.31 -12.40
C GLY A 103 8.04 4.97 -12.18
N LEU A 104 8.41 4.30 -11.10
CA LEU A 104 9.83 4.12 -10.74
C LEU A 104 10.46 2.86 -11.34
N PHE A 105 9.67 1.80 -11.52
CA PHE A 105 10.18 0.47 -11.89
C PHE A 105 9.78 0.03 -13.30
N GLY A 106 9.17 0.93 -14.08
CA GLY A 106 8.88 0.73 -15.50
C GLY A 106 7.85 -0.38 -15.80
N GLY A 107 7.14 -0.89 -14.80
CA GLY A 107 6.19 -2.00 -14.98
C GLY A 107 6.83 -3.32 -15.47
N ASP A 108 8.16 -3.40 -15.48
CA ASP A 108 8.90 -4.47 -16.13
C ASP A 108 8.92 -5.71 -15.21
N GLY A 109 7.93 -6.59 -15.38
CA GLY A 109 7.61 -7.74 -14.52
C GLY A 109 8.76 -8.74 -14.25
N ASN A 110 9.90 -8.57 -14.90
CA ASN A 110 11.11 -9.36 -14.68
C ASN A 110 12.02 -8.81 -13.55
N ARG A 111 11.82 -7.55 -13.13
CA ARG A 111 12.63 -6.85 -12.11
C ARG A 111 11.87 -6.61 -10.80
N ILE A 112 10.68 -7.20 -10.67
CA ILE A 112 9.76 -7.01 -9.55
C ILE A 112 9.53 -8.34 -8.82
N SER A 113 9.35 -8.28 -7.49
CA SER A 113 9.04 -9.43 -6.60
C SER A 113 8.02 -10.41 -7.19
N ARG A 114 8.07 -11.71 -6.82
CA ARG A 114 7.06 -12.70 -7.24
C ARG A 114 5.62 -12.29 -6.87
N TYR A 115 5.45 -11.53 -5.79
CA TYR A 115 4.16 -10.96 -5.39
C TYR A 115 3.69 -9.87 -6.38
N HIS A 116 4.59 -8.98 -6.77
CA HIS A 116 4.36 -7.97 -7.81
C HIS A 116 4.18 -8.58 -9.20
N ARG A 117 4.88 -9.67 -9.52
CA ARG A 117 4.80 -10.37 -10.81
C ARG A 117 3.42 -11.00 -11.02
N ALA A 118 2.78 -11.46 -9.94
CA ALA A 118 1.39 -11.94 -9.99
C ALA A 118 0.37 -10.81 -10.21
N MET A 119 0.67 -9.58 -9.76
CA MET A 119 -0.21 -8.42 -9.94
C MET A 119 -0.02 -7.67 -11.28
N VAL A 120 1.22 -7.54 -11.76
CA VAL A 120 1.57 -6.63 -12.88
C VAL A 120 1.44 -7.30 -14.25
N LEU A 121 1.57 -8.63 -14.34
CA LEU A 121 1.74 -9.31 -15.63
C LEU A 121 0.47 -9.54 -16.47
N GLN A 122 -0.72 -9.11 -16.05
CA GLN A 122 -1.91 -9.36 -16.85
C GLN A 122 -2.54 -8.18 -17.59
N GLN A 123 -2.33 -6.91 -17.25
CA GLN A 123 -2.96 -5.81 -18.01
C GLN A 123 -2.21 -4.48 -17.83
N THR A 124 -1.25 -4.14 -18.70
CA THR A 124 -0.45 -2.92 -18.55
C THR A 124 -1.25 -1.63 -18.75
N GLU A 125 -2.10 -1.55 -19.77
CA GLU A 125 -2.98 -0.38 -19.99
C GLU A 125 -4.11 -0.33 -18.96
N ALA A 126 -4.82 -1.44 -18.73
CA ALA A 126 -5.91 -1.45 -17.77
C ALA A 126 -5.41 -1.13 -16.34
N SER A 127 -4.20 -1.56 -15.95
CA SER A 127 -3.65 -1.19 -14.62
C SER A 127 -3.36 0.30 -14.48
N LEU A 128 -2.99 0.99 -15.58
CA LEU A 128 -2.83 2.45 -15.58
C LEU A 128 -4.19 3.14 -15.44
N GLU A 129 -5.22 2.63 -16.12
CA GLU A 129 -6.60 3.11 -15.98
C GLU A 129 -7.10 2.93 -14.55
N HIS A 130 -6.93 1.75 -13.96
CA HIS A 130 -7.29 1.50 -12.56
C HIS A 130 -6.58 2.45 -11.59
N ALA A 131 -5.31 2.78 -11.82
CA ALA A 131 -4.59 3.73 -10.97
C ALA A 131 -5.25 5.12 -10.97
N ARG A 132 -5.70 5.59 -12.14
CA ARG A 132 -6.45 6.86 -12.26
C ARG A 132 -7.82 6.76 -11.59
N GLU A 133 -8.57 5.71 -11.88
CA GLU A 133 -9.89 5.47 -11.28
C GLU A 133 -9.82 5.43 -9.76
N PHE A 134 -8.78 4.80 -9.18
CA PHE A 134 -8.58 4.78 -7.74
C PHE A 134 -8.29 6.16 -7.17
N TYR A 135 -7.50 7.01 -7.84
CA TYR A 135 -7.36 8.40 -7.42
C TYR A 135 -8.70 9.14 -7.49
N GLU A 136 -9.47 9.00 -8.57
CA GLU A 136 -10.79 9.62 -8.71
C GLU A 136 -11.76 9.18 -7.61
N TRP A 137 -11.80 7.90 -7.30
CA TRP A 137 -12.64 7.37 -6.23
C TRP A 137 -12.18 7.88 -4.87
N ALA A 138 -10.87 7.94 -4.62
CA ALA A 138 -10.33 8.55 -3.40
C ALA A 138 -10.77 10.02 -3.28
N VAL A 139 -10.69 10.80 -4.37
CA VAL A 139 -11.17 12.20 -4.43
C VAL A 139 -12.65 12.29 -4.05
N LEU A 140 -13.50 11.43 -4.63
CA LEU A 140 -14.94 11.41 -4.32
C LEU A 140 -15.21 11.17 -2.83
N PHE A 141 -14.45 10.29 -2.18
CA PHE A 141 -14.61 10.05 -0.76
C PHE A 141 -14.03 11.18 0.10
N TYR A 142 -12.85 11.73 -0.24
CA TYR A 142 -12.28 12.87 0.49
C TYR A 142 -13.11 14.15 0.35
N ALA A 143 -13.76 14.37 -0.79
CA ALA A 143 -14.66 15.51 -1.00
C ALA A 143 -15.89 15.49 -0.07
N ARG A 144 -16.29 14.31 0.43
CA ARG A 144 -17.37 14.12 1.39
C ARG A 144 -16.93 14.27 2.86
N MET A 145 -15.64 14.49 3.11
CA MET A 145 -15.08 14.65 4.45
C MET A 145 -14.97 16.13 4.88
N PRO A 146 -14.64 16.41 6.16
CA PRO A 146 -14.45 17.78 6.63
C PRO A 146 -13.44 18.59 5.82
N ALA A 147 -13.56 19.92 5.87
CA ALA A 147 -12.82 20.85 5.00
C ALA A 147 -11.29 20.67 5.01
N ARG A 148 -10.70 20.16 6.09
CA ARG A 148 -9.27 19.84 6.18
C ARG A 148 -8.76 18.84 5.13
N TYR A 149 -9.64 18.02 4.55
CA TYR A 149 -9.28 17.06 3.50
C TYR A 149 -9.39 17.62 2.08
N ARG A 150 -9.90 18.85 1.91
CA ARG A 150 -10.07 19.46 0.58
C ARG A 150 -8.74 19.65 -0.15
N GLY A 151 -7.69 20.05 0.57
CA GLY A 151 -6.35 20.19 -0.02
C GLY A 151 -5.87 18.87 -0.62
N LEU A 152 -5.93 17.79 0.17
CA LEU A 152 -5.58 16.46 -0.31
C LEU A 152 -6.47 16.01 -1.49
N ALA A 153 -7.78 16.24 -1.43
CA ALA A 153 -8.67 15.91 -2.55
C ALA A 153 -8.29 16.65 -3.84
N LEU A 154 -7.90 17.93 -3.76
CA LEU A 154 -7.41 18.70 -4.92
C LEU A 154 -6.10 18.12 -5.46
N THR A 155 -5.15 17.78 -4.57
CA THR A 155 -3.88 17.13 -4.96
C THR A 155 -4.12 15.82 -5.69
N LEU A 156 -4.96 14.93 -5.14
CA LEU A 156 -5.27 13.64 -5.75
C LEU A 156 -6.02 13.81 -7.09
N ASN A 157 -6.86 14.83 -7.21
CA ASN A 157 -7.54 15.15 -8.47
C ASN A 157 -6.55 15.58 -9.55
N LYS A 158 -5.57 16.42 -9.21
CA LYS A 158 -4.49 16.80 -10.14
C LYS A 158 -3.62 15.61 -10.50
N LEU A 159 -3.30 14.73 -9.54
CA LEU A 159 -2.57 13.48 -9.78
C LEU A 159 -3.30 12.56 -10.76
N SER A 160 -4.62 12.39 -10.60
CA SER A 160 -5.40 11.60 -11.56
C SER A 160 -5.37 12.22 -12.96
N ALA A 161 -5.68 13.52 -13.05
CA ALA A 161 -5.73 14.22 -14.33
C ALA A 161 -4.38 14.27 -15.06
N GLY A 162 -3.28 14.40 -14.31
CA GLY A 162 -1.91 14.45 -14.82
C GLY A 162 -1.16 13.12 -14.72
N PHE A 163 -1.85 11.99 -14.53
CA PHE A 163 -1.21 10.73 -14.13
C PHE A 163 -0.05 10.32 -15.05
N ASP A 164 -0.24 10.41 -16.37
CA ASP A 164 0.81 10.06 -17.35
C ASP A 164 2.04 10.96 -17.23
N THR A 165 1.82 12.26 -17.03
CA THR A 165 2.88 13.24 -16.81
C THR A 165 3.69 12.86 -15.59
N TYR A 166 3.05 12.66 -14.44
CA TYR A 166 3.75 12.30 -13.20
C TYR A 166 4.45 10.94 -13.31
N ARG A 167 3.84 9.95 -13.98
CA ARG A 167 4.45 8.66 -14.25
C ARG A 167 5.72 8.80 -15.11
N GLN A 168 5.68 9.61 -16.16
CA GLN A 168 6.83 9.87 -17.04
C GLN A 168 7.97 10.55 -16.25
N VAL A 169 7.64 11.55 -15.44
CA VAL A 169 8.58 12.24 -14.56
C VAL A 169 9.23 11.27 -13.58
N LEU A 170 8.44 10.42 -12.91
CA LEU A 170 8.96 9.39 -11.98
C LEU A 170 9.88 8.39 -12.68
N SER A 171 9.55 8.01 -13.91
CA SER A 171 10.37 7.09 -14.71
C SER A 171 11.73 7.70 -15.05
N HIS A 172 11.72 8.96 -15.46
CA HIS A 172 12.95 9.72 -15.67
C HIS A 172 13.77 9.85 -14.38
N MET A 173 13.11 10.16 -13.26
CA MET A 173 13.75 10.32 -11.95
C MET A 173 14.40 9.02 -11.47
N GLY A 174 13.68 7.90 -11.56
CA GLY A 174 14.15 6.57 -11.16
C GLY A 174 15.38 6.11 -11.96
N ALA A 175 15.42 6.46 -13.25
CA ALA A 175 16.55 6.14 -14.13
C ALA A 175 17.78 7.02 -13.85
N ASN A 176 17.61 8.32 -13.64
CA ASN A 176 18.71 9.30 -13.71
C ASN A 176 19.20 9.83 -12.35
N TYR A 177 18.33 9.86 -11.33
CA TYR A 177 18.64 10.50 -10.04
C TYR A 177 18.72 9.51 -8.89
N ILE A 178 17.86 8.50 -8.87
CA ILE A 178 17.82 7.54 -7.76
C ILE A 178 18.79 6.37 -8.02
N GLY A 179 19.23 6.14 -9.27
CA GLY A 179 20.19 5.09 -9.61
C GLY A 179 19.71 3.67 -9.27
N LEU A 180 18.44 3.49 -8.88
CA LEU A 180 17.82 2.22 -8.49
C LEU A 180 17.93 1.18 -9.61
N LEU A 181 17.76 1.60 -10.86
CA LEU A 181 17.79 0.72 -12.03
C LEU A 181 19.21 0.38 -12.53
N ALA A 182 20.21 1.19 -12.16
CA ALA A 182 21.59 1.04 -12.62
C ALA A 182 22.52 0.34 -11.61
N ARG A 183 22.19 0.34 -10.31
CA ARG A 183 23.10 -0.15 -9.24
C ARG A 183 22.62 -1.40 -8.50
N LEU A 184 21.39 -1.86 -8.72
CA LEU A 184 20.89 -3.11 -8.15
C LEU A 184 20.71 -4.15 -9.26
N SER A 185 21.52 -5.21 -9.20
CA SER A 185 21.19 -6.42 -9.95
C SER A 185 19.89 -7.03 -9.38
N ALA A 186 19.13 -7.73 -10.21
CA ALA A 186 17.86 -8.35 -9.80
C ALA A 186 17.98 -9.23 -8.53
N GLY A 187 19.16 -9.81 -8.27
CA GLY A 187 19.43 -10.61 -7.07
C GLY A 187 19.63 -9.79 -5.79
N GLN A 188 20.18 -8.57 -5.88
CA GLN A 188 20.38 -7.70 -4.72
C GLN A 188 19.08 -7.03 -4.28
N MET A 189 18.19 -6.75 -5.23
CA MET A 189 16.85 -6.23 -4.96
C MET A 189 15.98 -7.29 -4.26
N ALA A 190 16.06 -8.55 -4.70
CA ALA A 190 15.40 -9.67 -4.04
C ALA A 190 15.90 -9.90 -2.61
N HIS A 191 17.19 -9.64 -2.34
CA HIS A 191 17.72 -9.69 -0.97
C HIS A 191 17.25 -8.53 -0.11
N LEU A 192 17.22 -7.31 -0.65
CA LEU A 192 16.76 -6.13 0.09
C LEU A 192 15.26 -6.21 0.41
N GLU A 193 14.47 -6.75 -0.51
CA GLU A 193 13.05 -7.08 -0.29
C GLU A 193 12.88 -8.22 0.72
N HIS A 194 13.71 -9.26 0.64
CA HIS A 194 13.69 -10.37 1.61
C HIS A 194 14.01 -9.86 3.02
N ASP A 195 15.05 -9.05 3.16
CA ASP A 195 15.51 -8.53 4.45
C ASP A 195 14.51 -7.53 5.03
N ALA A 196 13.90 -6.67 4.20
CA ALA A 196 12.82 -5.77 4.61
C ALA A 196 11.55 -6.55 5.02
N HIS A 197 11.18 -7.59 4.26
CA HIS A 197 10.04 -8.44 4.59
C HIS A 197 10.29 -9.24 5.88
N GLN A 198 11.47 -9.86 6.04
CA GLN A 198 11.87 -10.56 7.26
C GLN A 198 11.92 -9.63 8.47
N ALA A 199 12.38 -8.39 8.30
CA ALA A 199 12.36 -7.38 9.36
C ALA A 199 10.94 -6.93 9.73
N ALA A 200 9.98 -6.97 8.79
CA ALA A 200 8.58 -6.65 9.01
C ALA A 200 7.75 -7.82 9.59
N LEU A 201 8.19 -9.08 9.41
CA LEU A 201 7.46 -10.27 9.87
C LEU A 201 7.09 -10.23 11.37
N PRO A 202 7.94 -9.79 12.31
CA PRO A 202 7.57 -9.68 13.72
C PRO A 202 6.40 -8.70 13.95
N ALA A 203 6.44 -7.53 13.31
CA ALA A 203 5.40 -6.52 13.44
C ALA A 203 4.09 -6.95 12.75
N ILE A 204 4.17 -7.59 11.59
CA ILE A 204 3.02 -8.17 10.88
C ILE A 204 2.38 -9.28 11.72
N ALA A 205 3.19 -10.14 12.36
CA ALA A 205 2.70 -11.19 13.23
C ALA A 205 2.02 -10.64 14.49
N GLU A 206 2.58 -9.61 15.10
CA GLU A 206 1.99 -8.92 16.26
C GLU A 206 0.65 -8.26 15.89
N HIS A 207 0.59 -7.55 14.76
CA HIS A 207 -0.66 -6.94 14.28
C HIS A 207 -1.73 -7.95 13.86
N ALA A 208 -1.33 -9.05 13.21
CA ALA A 208 -2.25 -10.14 12.87
C ALA A 208 -2.80 -10.82 14.14
N LEU A 209 -1.95 -10.99 15.16
CA LEU A 209 -2.34 -11.51 16.47
C LEU A 209 -3.34 -10.58 17.17
N ASP A 210 -3.05 -9.28 17.25
CA ASP A 210 -3.94 -8.30 17.89
C ASP A 210 -5.32 -8.26 17.21
N ARG A 211 -5.36 -8.23 15.87
CA ARG A 211 -6.64 -8.25 15.13
C ARG A 211 -7.44 -9.53 15.37
N MET A 212 -6.76 -10.67 15.43
CA MET A 212 -7.39 -11.94 15.77
C MET A 212 -7.94 -11.94 17.20
N LEU A 213 -7.17 -11.44 18.17
CA LEU A 213 -7.57 -11.37 19.59
C LEU A 213 -8.74 -10.39 19.81
N ASP A 214 -8.76 -9.27 19.09
CA ASP A 214 -9.88 -8.32 19.10
C ASP A 214 -11.15 -8.96 18.53
N ALA A 215 -11.05 -9.66 17.40
CA ALA A 215 -12.19 -10.35 16.79
C ALA A 215 -12.69 -11.50 17.67
N TYR A 216 -11.78 -12.25 18.30
CA TYR A 216 -12.10 -13.31 19.26
C TYR A 216 -12.82 -12.75 20.50
N THR A 217 -12.30 -11.67 21.08
CA THR A 217 -12.89 -11.03 22.26
C THR A 217 -14.29 -10.50 21.96
N ARG A 218 -14.49 -9.90 20.77
CA ARG A 218 -15.82 -9.46 20.30
C ARG A 218 -16.78 -10.62 20.10
N TRP A 219 -16.33 -11.72 19.50
CA TRP A 219 -17.17 -12.91 19.35
C TRP A 219 -17.51 -13.56 20.71
N ARG A 220 -16.55 -13.62 21.63
CA ARG A 220 -16.79 -14.12 23.00
C ARG A 220 -17.78 -13.25 23.77
N GLY A 221 -17.73 -11.94 23.59
CA GLY A 221 -18.68 -11.00 24.18
C GLY A 221 -20.07 -11.05 23.53
N GLN A 222 -20.14 -11.33 22.22
CA GLN A 222 -21.38 -11.42 21.45
C GLN A 222 -21.28 -12.58 20.43
N PRO A 223 -21.70 -13.80 20.83
CA PRO A 223 -21.52 -15.01 20.01
C PRO A 223 -22.56 -15.09 18.89
N THR A 224 -22.43 -14.22 17.89
CA THR A 224 -23.25 -14.20 16.68
C THR A 224 -22.51 -14.85 15.51
N ALA A 225 -23.27 -15.38 14.53
CA ALA A 225 -22.70 -15.97 13.32
C ALA A 225 -21.85 -14.97 12.50
N ALA A 226 -22.19 -13.68 12.55
CA ALA A 226 -21.42 -12.61 11.91
C ALA A 226 -20.06 -12.37 12.61
N ASN A 227 -20.04 -12.32 13.94
CA ASN A 227 -18.79 -12.15 14.70
C ASN A 227 -17.90 -13.39 14.61
N ARG A 228 -18.48 -14.59 14.57
CA ARG A 228 -17.74 -15.84 14.31
C ARG A 228 -17.04 -15.81 12.95
N ARG A 229 -17.73 -15.35 11.90
CA ARG A 229 -17.17 -15.22 10.56
C ARG A 229 -16.00 -14.23 10.52
N ARG A 230 -16.17 -13.07 11.15
CA ARG A 230 -15.12 -12.05 11.29
C ARG A 230 -13.89 -12.56 12.05
N PHE A 231 -14.07 -13.39 13.07
CA PHE A 231 -12.96 -14.06 13.75
C PHE A 231 -12.21 -15.02 12.82
N MET A 232 -12.94 -15.86 12.07
CA MET A 232 -12.32 -16.78 11.11
C MET A 232 -11.57 -16.03 10.00
N GLU A 233 -12.12 -14.95 9.48
CA GLU A 233 -11.46 -14.08 8.49
C GLU A 233 -10.21 -13.41 9.06
N ALA A 234 -10.29 -12.84 10.28
CA ALA A 234 -9.16 -12.20 10.95
C ALA A 234 -8.04 -13.18 11.35
N SER A 235 -8.36 -14.47 11.52
CA SER A 235 -7.38 -15.51 11.83
C SER A 235 -6.53 -15.96 10.63
N GLY A 236 -7.00 -15.72 9.40
CA GLY A 236 -6.33 -16.16 8.17
C GLY A 236 -4.88 -15.68 8.05
N PRO A 237 -4.60 -14.37 8.17
CA PRO A 237 -3.25 -13.83 8.10
C PRO A 237 -2.31 -14.39 9.19
N TYR A 238 -2.81 -14.60 10.40
CA TYR A 238 -2.02 -15.17 11.50
C TYR A 238 -1.69 -16.65 11.27
N CYS A 239 -2.63 -17.43 10.72
CA CYS A 239 -2.40 -18.85 10.39
C CYS A 239 -1.36 -19.03 9.28
N GLN A 240 -1.27 -18.10 8.34
CA GLN A 240 -0.25 -18.12 7.29
C GLN A 240 1.16 -17.87 7.87
N LEU A 241 1.27 -17.10 8.95
CA LEU A 241 2.53 -16.81 9.65
C LEU A 241 2.91 -17.88 10.69
N LYS A 242 1.91 -18.55 11.27
CA LYS A 242 2.04 -19.64 12.26
C LYS A 242 1.16 -20.82 11.83
N PRO A 243 1.66 -21.72 10.96
CA PRO A 243 0.89 -22.83 10.41
C PRO A 243 0.37 -23.82 11.47
N ASP A 244 1.06 -23.90 12.61
CA ASP A 244 0.69 -24.78 13.74
C ASP A 244 -0.54 -24.26 14.53
N PHE A 245 -0.96 -23.02 14.29
CA PHE A 245 -2.10 -22.43 14.96
C PHE A 245 -3.40 -22.76 14.22
N ASN A 246 -4.35 -23.41 14.91
CA ASN A 246 -5.67 -23.72 14.36
C ASN A 246 -6.77 -22.92 15.07
N PRO A 247 -7.39 -21.91 14.43
CA PRO A 247 -8.41 -21.07 15.03
C PRO A 247 -9.72 -21.84 15.32
N ALA A 248 -9.95 -22.97 14.64
CA ALA A 248 -11.12 -23.80 14.88
C ALA A 248 -11.10 -24.45 16.29
N THR A 249 -9.93 -24.61 16.91
CA THR A 249 -9.81 -25.14 18.27
C THR A 249 -10.34 -24.19 19.35
N LEU A 250 -10.45 -22.90 19.03
CA LEU A 250 -10.97 -21.86 19.93
C LEU A 250 -12.48 -21.64 19.76
N VAL A 251 -13.09 -22.30 18.78
CA VAL A 251 -14.52 -22.23 18.50
C VAL A 251 -15.16 -23.53 19.01
N PRO A 252 -15.94 -23.50 20.11
CA PRO A 252 -16.63 -24.70 20.56
C PRO A 252 -17.64 -25.10 19.47
N GLU A 253 -17.74 -26.41 19.23
CA GLU A 253 -18.77 -26.93 18.32
C GLU A 253 -20.15 -26.46 18.76
N PRO A 254 -21.04 -26.10 17.82
CA PRO A 254 -22.43 -25.90 18.18
C PRO A 254 -22.94 -27.18 18.86
N PRO A 255 -23.74 -27.08 19.94
CA PRO A 255 -24.23 -28.26 20.62
C PRO A 255 -24.89 -29.17 19.60
N THR A 256 -24.36 -30.38 19.48
CA THR A 256 -24.97 -31.48 18.73
C THR A 256 -26.41 -31.56 19.25
N GLN A 257 -27.38 -31.38 18.34
CA GLN A 257 -28.78 -31.62 18.67
C GLN A 257 -28.90 -33.08 19.07
N GLY A 258 -28.89 -33.31 20.39
CA GLY A 258 -29.12 -34.61 20.98
C GLY A 258 -30.54 -35.06 20.67
N GLY A 259 -30.63 -36.29 20.16
CA GLY A 259 -31.73 -37.23 20.39
C GLY A 259 -33.14 -36.74 20.12
N ASN A 260 -33.68 -37.10 18.96
CA ASN A 260 -35.08 -37.52 18.92
C ASN A 260 -35.11 -39.04 18.73
N ALA A 261 -35.18 -39.73 19.88
CA ALA A 261 -35.78 -41.05 19.95
C ALA A 261 -37.22 -40.91 19.44
N ARG A 262 -37.56 -41.64 18.38
CA ARG A 262 -38.94 -42.02 18.12
C ARG A 262 -39.04 -43.51 18.43
N GLU A 263 -39.69 -43.76 19.56
CA GLU A 263 -40.32 -45.02 19.91
C GLU A 263 -41.21 -45.50 18.75
N ASN A 264 -41.10 -46.80 18.47
CA ASN A 264 -42.17 -47.64 17.94
C ASN A 264 -42.24 -48.86 18.86
#